data_AF-A0A8T5K252-F1
#
_entry.id   AF-A0A8T5K252-F1
#
_cell.length_a   1.000
_cell.length_b   1.000
_cell.length_c   1.000
_cell.angle_alpha   90.00
_cell.angle_beta   90.00
_cell.angle_gamma   90.00
#
_symmetry.space_group_name_H-M   'P 1'
#
loop_
_entity.id
_entity.type
_entity.pdbx_description
1 polymer ?
#
loop_
_entity_poly.entity_id
_entity_poly.type
_entity_poly.pdbx_seq_one_letter_code
_entity_poly.pdbx_strand_id
1 'polypeptide(L)'
;MANIKELIKRIQDFYRFSWQEISGLLIAVIFTAFIFSFRDWGGELFDIVIGLKNFVIVIFVAAISFTFRISCQKIYALSQGYKAEFKVWWVGLIIALVLAFISFGRVPLVLIGGVVTAFMVKQRLGEFRYGFSYLQNGFTSLWGILGNMILAIGFALGLYYVPQSYFFSKGLMLNVIMGFCALLPLPQLDGLNIYFGSRIMYYIAIVTVLLASVLLLTRTKWGLIIAIVIGSIAGIIYISIGSEK
;
A
#
# COMPACT_ATOMS: atom_id res chain seq x y z
N MET A 1 -2.23 10.24 20.50
CA MET A 1 -2.53 8.85 20.07
C MET A 1 -3.08 8.08 21.25
N ALA A 2 -3.90 7.05 21.02
CA ALA A 2 -4.27 6.11 22.08
C ALA A 2 -3.01 5.46 22.71
N ASN A 3 -3.05 5.19 24.01
CA ASN A 3 -1.98 4.43 24.68
C ASN A 3 -1.88 3.02 24.06
N ILE A 4 -0.70 2.39 24.05
CA ILE A 4 -0.47 1.06 23.45
C ILE A 4 -1.45 0.01 24.00
N LYS A 5 -1.71 0.00 25.31
CA LYS A 5 -2.69 -0.93 25.94
C LYS A 5 -4.10 -0.70 25.40
N GLU A 6 -4.47 0.56 25.20
CA GLU A 6 -5.77 0.93 24.64
C GLU A 6 -5.85 0.59 23.15
N LEU A 7 -4.79 0.82 22.39
CA LEU A 7 -4.69 0.45 20.98
C LEU A 7 -4.86 -1.05 20.79
N ILE A 8 -4.20 -1.88 21.60
CA ILE A 8 -4.34 -3.34 21.56
C ILE A 8 -5.80 -3.74 21.78
N LYS A 9 -6.47 -3.16 22.78
CA LYS A 9 -7.89 -3.43 23.03
C LYS A 9 -8.77 -2.99 21.85
N ARG A 10 -8.52 -1.80 21.29
CA ARG A 10 -9.24 -1.30 20.10
C ARG A 10 -9.05 -2.22 18.89
N ILE A 11 -7.84 -2.76 18.70
CA ILE A 11 -7.57 -3.74 17.63
C ILE A 11 -8.38 -5.01 17.88
N GLN A 12 -8.34 -5.57 19.08
CA GLN A 12 -9.10 -6.79 19.41
C GLN A 12 -10.60 -6.63 19.18
N ASP A 13 -11.17 -5.49 19.56
CA ASP A 13 -12.61 -5.25 19.48
C ASP A 13 -13.08 -4.88 18.05
N PHE A 14 -12.31 -4.04 17.34
CA PHE A 14 -12.77 -3.35 16.14
C PHE A 14 -12.00 -3.66 14.85
N TYR A 15 -10.86 -4.36 14.92
CA TYR A 15 -10.14 -4.77 13.72
C TYR A 15 -10.89 -5.90 13.01
N ARG A 16 -11.71 -5.52 12.03
CA ARG A 16 -12.51 -6.45 11.23
C ARG A 16 -12.53 -6.00 9.77
N PHE A 17 -12.60 -6.98 8.88
CA PHE A 17 -12.87 -6.76 7.46
C PHE A 17 -14.35 -7.03 7.21
N SER A 18 -15.03 -6.12 6.53
CA SER A 18 -16.41 -6.36 6.11
C SER A 18 -16.45 -7.34 4.92
N TRP A 19 -17.60 -7.96 4.66
CA TRP A 19 -17.73 -8.86 3.52
C TRP A 19 -17.52 -8.13 2.18
N GLN A 20 -18.00 -6.89 2.08
CA GLN A 20 -17.80 -6.00 0.93
C GLN A 20 -16.31 -5.67 0.75
N GLU A 21 -15.58 -5.51 1.85
CA GLU A 21 -14.14 -5.26 1.81
C GLU A 21 -13.34 -6.49 1.37
N ILE A 22 -13.68 -7.67 1.89
CA ILE A 22 -13.03 -8.94 1.50
C ILE A 22 -13.27 -9.23 0.01
N SER A 23 -14.50 -9.09 -0.46
CA SER A 23 -14.82 -9.29 -1.88
C SER A 23 -14.11 -8.27 -2.77
N GLY A 24 -14.08 -7.00 -2.38
CA GLY A 24 -13.31 -5.98 -3.09
C GLY A 24 -11.81 -6.26 -3.13
N LEU A 25 -11.24 -6.71 -2.00
CA LEU A 25 -9.83 -7.07 -1.88
C LEU A 25 -9.49 -8.28 -2.75
N LEU A 26 -10.36 -9.30 -2.78
CA LEU A 26 -10.17 -10.48 -3.62
C LEU A 26 -10.13 -10.12 -5.10
N ILE A 27 -11.05 -9.24 -5.55
CA ILE A 27 -11.09 -8.76 -6.93
C ILE A 27 -9.82 -7.96 -7.25
N ALA A 28 -9.42 -7.05 -6.37
CA ALA A 28 -8.18 -6.30 -6.47
C ALA A 28 -6.95 -7.22 -6.63
N VAL A 29 -6.84 -8.26 -5.80
CA VAL A 29 -5.76 -9.25 -5.83
C VAL A 29 -5.72 -9.96 -7.19
N ILE A 30 -6.86 -10.47 -7.65
CA ILE A 30 -6.93 -11.22 -8.92
C ILE A 30 -6.53 -10.33 -10.10
N PHE A 31 -7.10 -9.12 -10.20
CA PHE A 31 -6.80 -8.20 -11.29
C PHE A 31 -5.32 -7.77 -11.27
N THR A 32 -4.79 -7.46 -10.10
CA THR A 32 -3.37 -7.07 -9.97
C THR A 32 -2.46 -8.22 -10.34
N ALA A 33 -2.79 -9.44 -9.91
CA ALA A 33 -2.00 -10.62 -10.24
C ALA A 33 -2.00 -10.91 -11.74
N PHE A 34 -3.14 -10.70 -12.40
CA PHE A 34 -3.25 -10.83 -13.84
C PHE A 34 -2.36 -9.79 -14.54
N ILE A 35 -2.51 -8.51 -14.19
CA ILE A 35 -1.73 -7.40 -14.77
C ILE A 35 -0.22 -7.63 -14.62
N PHE A 36 0.23 -8.05 -13.43
CA PHE A 36 1.65 -8.23 -13.14
C PHE A 36 2.25 -9.52 -13.70
N SER A 37 1.44 -10.56 -13.87
CA SER A 37 1.90 -11.80 -14.49
C SER A 37 1.79 -11.77 -16.01
N PHE A 38 0.96 -10.91 -16.61
CA PHE A 38 0.61 -10.94 -18.03
C PHE A 38 1.80 -11.05 -18.98
N ARG A 39 2.89 -10.32 -18.69
CA ARG A 39 4.11 -10.34 -19.49
C ARG A 39 4.90 -11.65 -19.38
N ASP A 40 4.71 -12.40 -18.31
CA ASP A 40 5.47 -13.61 -18.00
C ASP A 40 4.72 -14.90 -18.41
N TRP A 41 3.79 -14.84 -19.37
CA TRP A 41 3.02 -15.99 -19.91
C TRP A 41 3.76 -16.71 -21.05
N GLY A 42 5.08 -16.61 -21.06
CA GLY A 42 5.93 -17.09 -22.15
C GLY A 42 6.89 -15.99 -22.60
N GLY A 43 8.14 -16.35 -22.87
CA GLY A 43 9.16 -15.41 -23.34
C GLY A 43 8.93 -15.04 -24.80
N GLU A 44 9.60 -15.75 -25.71
CA GLU A 44 9.43 -15.58 -27.15
C GLU A 44 8.19 -16.30 -27.70
N LEU A 45 7.77 -17.37 -27.01
CA LEU A 45 6.58 -18.16 -27.34
C LEU A 45 5.65 -18.20 -26.14
N PHE A 46 4.35 -18.12 -26.42
CA PHE A 46 3.29 -18.20 -25.42
C PHE A 46 3.22 -19.61 -24.81
N ASP A 47 3.26 -19.70 -23.48
CA ASP A 47 3.17 -20.94 -22.71
C ASP A 47 2.17 -20.76 -21.54
N ILE A 48 1.02 -21.42 -21.68
CA ILE A 48 -0.09 -21.37 -20.72
C ILE A 48 0.34 -21.93 -19.35
N VAL A 49 1.17 -22.96 -19.31
CA VAL A 49 1.57 -23.63 -18.07
C VAL A 49 2.47 -22.71 -17.26
N ILE A 50 3.45 -22.08 -17.92
CA ILE A 50 4.34 -21.09 -17.29
C ILE A 50 3.52 -19.88 -16.81
N GLY A 51 2.63 -19.37 -17.66
CA GLY A 51 1.77 -18.23 -17.33
C GLY A 51 0.90 -18.48 -16.11
N LEU A 52 0.22 -19.64 -16.04
CA LEU A 52 -0.66 -19.99 -14.92
C LEU A 52 0.14 -20.19 -13.62
N LYS A 53 1.31 -20.81 -13.67
CA LYS A 53 2.23 -20.90 -12.53
C LYS A 53 2.62 -19.52 -12.01
N ASN A 54 3.02 -18.61 -12.90
CA ASN A 54 3.41 -17.25 -12.54
C ASN A 54 2.22 -16.46 -11.97
N PHE A 55 1.04 -16.60 -12.57
CA PHE A 55 -0.19 -15.97 -12.10
C PHE A 55 -0.54 -16.39 -10.66
N VAL A 56 -0.50 -17.69 -10.35
CA VAL A 56 -0.74 -18.19 -8.99
C VAL A 56 0.26 -17.63 -7.99
N ILE A 57 1.56 -17.57 -8.34
CA ILE A 57 2.57 -16.97 -7.46
C ILE A 57 2.26 -15.49 -7.20
N VAL A 58 1.90 -14.73 -8.24
CA VAL A 58 1.59 -13.29 -8.08
C VAL A 58 0.29 -13.08 -7.30
N ILE A 59 -0.70 -13.99 -7.37
CA ILE A 59 -1.89 -13.94 -6.48
C ILE A 59 -1.46 -13.91 -5.02
N PHE A 60 -0.56 -14.81 -4.59
CA PHE A 60 -0.09 -14.83 -3.22
C PHE A 60 0.68 -13.56 -2.85
N VAL A 61 1.56 -13.09 -3.73
CA VAL A 61 2.30 -11.84 -3.54
C VAL A 61 1.34 -10.65 -3.37
N ALA A 62 0.35 -10.53 -4.25
CA ALA A 62 -0.64 -9.46 -4.22
C ALA A 62 -1.51 -9.55 -2.96
N ALA A 63 -1.98 -10.75 -2.58
CA ALA A 63 -2.77 -10.97 -1.37
C ALA A 63 -2.02 -10.53 -0.10
N ILE A 64 -0.75 -10.91 0.04
CA ILE A 64 0.10 -10.47 1.16
C ILE A 64 0.24 -8.94 1.14
N SER A 65 0.51 -8.37 -0.03
CA SER A 65 0.76 -6.93 -0.19
C SER A 65 -0.47 -6.07 0.14
N PHE A 66 -1.65 -6.41 -0.39
CA PHE A 66 -2.90 -5.70 -0.06
C PHE A 66 -3.28 -5.84 1.40
N THR A 67 -3.22 -7.07 1.92
CA THR A 67 -3.60 -7.33 3.31
C THR A 67 -2.72 -6.52 4.25
N PHE A 68 -1.40 -6.55 4.06
CA PHE A 68 -0.47 -5.80 4.91
C PHE A 68 -0.68 -4.29 4.81
N ARG A 69 -0.77 -3.74 3.60
CA ARG A 69 -1.06 -2.32 3.36
C ARG A 69 -2.32 -1.87 4.11
N ILE A 70 -3.43 -2.57 3.92
CA ILE A 70 -4.73 -2.19 4.52
C ILE A 70 -4.68 -2.41 6.03
N SER A 71 -3.95 -3.43 6.51
CA SER A 71 -3.72 -3.66 7.94
C SER A 71 -3.03 -2.45 8.59
N CYS A 72 -1.96 -1.92 7.98
CA CYS A 72 -1.26 -0.73 8.47
C CYS A 72 -2.21 0.48 8.56
N GLN A 73 -3.03 0.72 7.52
CA GLN A 73 -4.00 1.81 7.50
C GLN A 73 -5.06 1.64 8.59
N LYS A 74 -5.63 0.45 8.74
CA LYS A 74 -6.64 0.14 9.77
C LYS A 74 -6.08 0.30 11.17
N ILE A 75 -4.90 -0.24 11.46
CA ILE A 75 -4.26 -0.15 12.78
C ILE A 75 -4.04 1.32 13.14
N TYR A 76 -3.53 2.13 12.21
CA TYR A 76 -3.34 3.56 12.47
C TYR A 76 -4.67 4.31 12.64
N ALA A 77 -5.68 4.02 11.80
CA ALA A 77 -7.00 4.63 11.92
C ALA A 77 -7.62 4.36 13.32
N LEU A 78 -7.53 3.12 13.81
CA LEU A 78 -8.02 2.73 15.14
C LEU A 78 -7.27 3.49 16.26
N SER A 79 -5.97 3.74 16.10
CA SER A 79 -5.19 4.54 17.05
C SER A 79 -5.68 5.98 17.18
N GLN A 80 -6.36 6.49 16.14
CA GLN A 80 -6.95 7.83 16.08
C GLN A 80 -8.47 7.85 16.33
N GLY A 81 -9.09 6.69 16.55
CA GLY A 81 -10.55 6.59 16.76
C GLY A 81 -11.37 6.61 15.47
N TYR A 82 -10.79 6.20 14.34
CA TYR A 82 -11.46 6.06 13.05
C TYR A 82 -11.59 4.60 12.65
N LYS A 83 -12.71 4.27 12.02
CA LYS A 83 -12.91 3.02 11.30
C LYS A 83 -12.43 3.22 9.87
N ALA A 84 -11.53 2.36 9.41
CA ALA A 84 -11.03 2.36 8.04
C ALA A 84 -11.64 1.18 7.26
N GLU A 85 -12.21 1.47 6.09
CA GLU A 85 -12.79 0.49 5.18
C GLU A 85 -12.20 0.68 3.78
N PHE A 86 -11.63 -0.38 3.21
CA PHE A 86 -11.14 -0.35 1.84
C PHE A 86 -12.29 -0.31 0.83
N LYS A 87 -12.19 0.60 -0.14
CA LYS A 87 -13.13 0.73 -1.26
C LYS A 87 -12.40 0.61 -2.58
N VAL A 88 -12.94 -0.25 -3.44
CA VAL A 88 -12.43 -0.48 -4.79
C VAL A 88 -12.85 0.66 -5.71
N TRP A 89 -11.87 1.18 -6.46
CA TRP A 89 -12.05 2.10 -7.57
C TRP A 89 -12.16 1.32 -8.88
N TRP A 90 -13.38 0.89 -9.19
CA TRP A 90 -13.68 0.06 -10.37
C TRP A 90 -13.16 0.65 -11.69
N VAL A 91 -13.32 1.97 -11.86
CA VAL A 91 -12.84 2.67 -13.06
C VAL A 91 -11.31 2.57 -13.16
N GLY A 92 -10.60 2.77 -12.04
CA GLY A 92 -9.15 2.60 -11.99
C GLY A 92 -8.71 1.18 -12.36
N LEU A 93 -9.41 0.15 -11.85
CA LEU A 93 -9.12 -1.25 -12.18
C LEU A 93 -9.27 -1.54 -13.68
N ILE A 94 -10.34 -1.06 -14.31
CA ILE A 94 -10.56 -1.24 -15.75
C ILE A 94 -9.49 -0.52 -16.56
N ILE A 95 -9.15 0.73 -16.19
CA ILE A 95 -8.08 1.50 -16.84
C ILE A 95 -6.74 0.75 -16.74
N ALA A 96 -6.40 0.24 -15.56
CA ALA A 96 -5.18 -0.52 -15.33
C ALA A 96 -5.13 -1.81 -16.18
N LEU A 97 -6.25 -2.52 -16.30
CA LEU A 97 -6.36 -3.72 -17.14
C LEU A 97 -6.20 -3.39 -18.63
N VAL A 98 -6.88 -2.36 -19.14
CA VAL A 98 -6.77 -1.93 -20.54
C VAL A 98 -5.34 -1.51 -20.86
N LEU A 99 -4.68 -0.76 -19.96
CA LEU A 99 -3.29 -0.36 -20.13
C LEU A 99 -2.32 -1.54 -20.08
N ALA A 100 -2.63 -2.59 -19.31
CA ALA A 100 -1.84 -3.82 -19.32
C ALA A 100 -1.88 -4.50 -20.70
N PHE A 101 -3.05 -4.57 -21.35
CA PHE A 101 -3.15 -5.10 -22.71
C PHE A 101 -2.43 -4.22 -23.75
N ILE A 102 -2.66 -2.91 -23.73
CA ILE A 102 -2.04 -1.97 -24.69
C ILE A 102 -0.51 -1.96 -24.55
N SER A 103 0.00 -2.05 -23.33
CA SER A 103 1.45 -2.02 -23.07
C SER A 103 2.13 -3.39 -23.10
N PHE A 104 1.39 -4.47 -23.40
CA PHE A 104 1.87 -5.85 -23.28
C PHE A 104 2.51 -6.13 -21.90
N GLY A 105 1.88 -5.61 -20.84
CA GLY A 105 2.33 -5.75 -19.45
C GLY A 105 3.63 -5.03 -19.11
N ARG A 106 4.11 -4.10 -19.96
CA ARG A 106 5.33 -3.32 -19.69
C ARG A 106 5.12 -2.22 -18.65
N VAL A 107 3.91 -1.68 -18.56
CA VAL A 107 3.56 -0.61 -17.62
C VAL A 107 2.45 -1.14 -16.69
N PRO A 108 2.81 -1.90 -15.64
CA PRO A 108 1.82 -2.51 -14.78
C PRO A 108 1.30 -1.48 -13.76
N LEU A 109 0.33 -0.66 -14.16
CA LEU A 109 -0.31 0.31 -13.26
C LEU A 109 -1.22 -0.40 -12.26
N VAL A 110 -1.28 0.15 -11.04
CA VAL A 110 -2.09 -0.42 -9.95
C VAL A 110 -3.02 0.63 -9.38
N LEU A 111 -4.17 0.82 -10.03
CA LEU A 111 -5.18 1.83 -9.69
C LEU A 111 -6.42 1.18 -9.06
N ILE A 112 -6.25 0.65 -7.85
CA ILE A 112 -7.27 -0.24 -7.26
C ILE A 112 -8.27 0.50 -6.39
N GLY A 113 -7.85 1.59 -5.75
CA GLY A 113 -8.62 2.30 -4.74
C GLY A 113 -7.81 2.54 -3.48
N GLY A 114 -8.52 2.85 -2.40
CA GLY A 114 -7.93 3.31 -1.15
C GLY A 114 -8.87 3.07 0.02
N VAL A 115 -8.47 3.58 1.18
CA VAL A 115 -9.24 3.45 2.41
C VAL A 115 -10.08 4.70 2.63
N VAL A 116 -11.35 4.48 2.94
CA VAL A 116 -12.25 5.52 3.43
C VAL A 116 -12.35 5.40 4.94
N THR A 117 -12.16 6.52 5.65
CA THR A 117 -12.26 6.57 7.10
C THR A 117 -13.62 7.12 7.54
N ALA A 118 -14.15 6.55 8.61
CA ALA A 118 -15.39 6.99 9.26
C ALA A 118 -15.14 7.16 10.76
N PHE A 119 -15.71 8.21 11.35
CA PHE A 119 -15.49 8.55 12.75
C PHE A 119 -16.20 7.56 13.69
N MET A 120 -15.52 7.06 14.73
CA MET A 120 -16.13 6.20 15.75
C MET A 120 -16.42 6.98 17.04
N VAL A 121 -17.65 7.42 17.20
CA VAL A 121 -18.09 8.24 18.36
C VAL A 121 -17.78 7.57 19.71
N LYS A 122 -17.93 6.24 19.79
CA LYS A 122 -17.70 5.46 21.02
C LYS A 122 -16.24 5.48 21.49
N GLN A 123 -15.27 5.67 20.59
CA GLN A 123 -13.83 5.58 20.93
C GLN A 123 -13.20 6.91 21.35
N ARG A 124 -13.95 8.01 21.34
CA ARG A 124 -13.44 9.36 21.66
C ARG A 124 -14.25 10.00 22.79
N LEU A 125 -14.69 9.19 23.77
CA LEU A 125 -15.30 9.68 25.00
C LEU A 125 -14.25 10.46 25.81
N GLY A 126 -14.48 11.76 26.02
CA GLY A 126 -13.53 12.66 26.68
C GLY A 126 -12.56 13.40 25.75
N GLU A 127 -12.56 13.12 24.44
CA GLU A 127 -11.82 13.91 23.44
C GLU A 127 -12.75 14.84 22.66
N PHE A 128 -12.20 15.96 22.15
CA PHE A 128 -12.95 16.90 21.30
C PHE A 128 -13.47 16.25 20.01
N ARG A 129 -14.76 16.45 19.71
CA ARG A 129 -15.51 15.85 18.58
C ARG A 129 -15.59 16.75 17.35
N TYR A 130 -14.47 17.37 16.95
CA TYR A 130 -14.43 18.21 15.74
C TYR A 130 -14.45 17.35 14.47
N GLY A 131 -15.64 16.84 14.11
CA GLY A 131 -15.94 16.28 12.79
C GLY A 131 -14.90 15.33 12.19
N PHE A 132 -14.84 15.33 10.86
CA PHE A 132 -13.87 14.56 10.08
C PHE A 132 -12.58 15.38 9.91
N SER A 133 -11.45 14.88 10.41
CA SER A 133 -10.16 15.54 10.21
C SER A 133 -9.47 15.05 8.95
N TYR A 134 -9.34 15.93 7.95
CA TYR A 134 -8.59 15.64 6.71
C TYR A 134 -7.13 15.28 6.98
N LEU A 135 -6.51 15.93 7.96
CA LEU A 135 -5.13 15.64 8.36
C LEU A 135 -4.99 14.20 8.87
N GLN A 136 -5.87 13.75 9.76
CA GLN A 136 -5.83 12.38 10.28
C GLN A 136 -6.11 11.35 9.18
N ASN A 137 -7.04 11.64 8.27
CA ASN A 137 -7.29 10.80 7.10
C ASN A 137 -6.07 10.73 6.16
N GLY A 138 -5.36 11.85 5.99
CA GLY A 138 -4.11 11.92 5.24
C GLY A 138 -3.02 11.03 5.86
N PHE A 139 -2.83 11.09 7.18
CA PHE A 139 -1.89 10.19 7.86
C PHE A 139 -2.30 8.72 7.75
N THR A 140 -3.59 8.39 7.92
CA THR A 140 -4.08 7.02 7.70
C THR A 140 -3.74 6.54 6.30
N SER A 141 -3.94 7.38 5.28
CA SER A 141 -3.61 7.07 3.90
C SER A 141 -2.10 6.86 3.70
N LEU A 142 -1.28 7.72 4.31
CA LEU A 142 0.18 7.62 4.28
C LEU A 142 0.70 6.30 4.87
N TRP A 143 0.11 5.80 5.95
CA TRP A 143 0.49 4.50 6.53
C TRP A 143 0.31 3.31 5.59
N GLY A 144 -0.60 3.40 4.60
CA GLY A 144 -0.70 2.38 3.55
C GLY A 144 0.48 2.41 2.60
N ILE A 145 0.91 3.60 2.21
CA ILE A 145 2.08 3.80 1.33
C ILE A 145 3.35 3.34 2.04
N LEU A 146 3.50 3.71 3.32
CA LEU A 146 4.59 3.20 4.16
C LEU A 146 4.51 1.68 4.32
N GLY A 147 3.32 1.10 4.47
CA GLY A 147 3.13 -0.35 4.50
C GLY A 147 3.66 -1.05 3.24
N ASN A 148 3.41 -0.49 2.05
CA ASN A 148 3.99 -0.98 0.80
C ASN A 148 5.51 -0.87 0.82
N MET A 149 6.08 0.26 1.26
CA MET A 149 7.54 0.43 1.32
C MET A 149 8.20 -0.54 2.30
N ILE A 150 7.58 -0.80 3.46
CA ILE A 150 8.06 -1.77 4.44
C ILE A 150 8.08 -3.18 3.82
N LEU A 151 7.01 -3.57 3.14
CA LEU A 151 7.00 -4.85 2.43
C LEU A 151 8.00 -4.89 1.28
N ALA A 152 8.17 -3.81 0.52
CA ALA A 152 9.17 -3.73 -0.54
C ALA A 152 10.58 -3.97 0.00
N ILE A 153 10.92 -3.38 1.16
CA ILE A 153 12.17 -3.66 1.87
C ILE A 153 12.26 -5.14 2.27
N GLY A 154 11.19 -5.72 2.82
CA GLY A 154 11.13 -7.14 3.17
C GLY A 154 11.35 -8.07 1.96
N PHE A 155 10.72 -7.78 0.83
CA PHE A 155 10.91 -8.52 -0.42
C PHE A 155 12.33 -8.30 -0.99
N ALA A 156 12.90 -7.09 -0.88
CA ALA A 156 14.28 -6.81 -1.28
C ALA A 156 15.29 -7.60 -0.43
N LEU A 157 15.08 -7.70 0.88
CA LEU A 157 15.87 -8.54 1.77
C LEU A 157 15.76 -10.02 1.36
N GLY A 158 14.55 -10.51 1.12
CA GLY A 158 14.34 -11.88 0.62
C GLY A 158 15.03 -12.14 -0.71
N LEU A 159 14.99 -11.18 -1.64
CA LEU A 159 15.69 -11.26 -2.93
C LEU A 159 17.21 -11.24 -2.76
N TYR A 160 17.74 -10.52 -1.77
CA TYR A 160 19.17 -10.54 -1.48
C TYR A 160 19.67 -11.93 -1.05
N TYR A 161 18.89 -12.66 -0.24
CA TYR A 161 19.21 -14.02 0.17
C TYR A 161 18.91 -15.07 -0.91
N VAL A 162 17.87 -14.85 -1.72
CA VAL A 162 17.46 -15.77 -2.79
C VAL A 162 17.27 -15.00 -4.12
N PRO A 163 18.37 -14.67 -4.84
CA PRO A 163 18.35 -13.74 -5.99
C PRO A 163 17.50 -14.19 -7.18
N GLN A 164 17.28 -15.50 -7.32
CA GLN A 164 16.54 -16.09 -8.45
C GLN A 164 15.05 -16.32 -8.13
N SER A 165 14.58 -15.93 -6.94
CA SER A 165 13.19 -16.13 -6.56
C SER A 165 12.27 -15.16 -7.31
N TYR A 166 11.41 -15.71 -8.16
CA TYR A 166 10.35 -14.98 -8.85
C TYR A 166 9.39 -14.29 -7.87
N PHE A 167 9.06 -14.96 -6.75
CA PHE A 167 8.19 -14.43 -5.70
C PHE A 167 8.74 -13.13 -5.09
N PHE A 168 10.02 -13.11 -4.67
CA PHE A 168 10.62 -11.91 -4.07
C PHE A 168 10.80 -10.77 -5.08
N SER A 169 11.20 -11.09 -6.32
CA SER A 169 11.37 -10.11 -7.39
C SER A 169 10.04 -9.41 -7.73
N LYS A 170 8.96 -10.18 -7.91
CA LYS A 170 7.63 -9.63 -8.20
C LYS A 170 7.03 -8.92 -7.00
N GLY A 171 7.26 -9.42 -5.78
CA GLY A 171 6.82 -8.74 -4.55
C GLY A 171 7.45 -7.38 -4.35
N LEU A 172 8.76 -7.27 -4.60
CA LEU A 172 9.46 -5.99 -4.59
C LEU A 172 8.84 -5.02 -5.61
N MET A 173 8.76 -5.45 -6.88
CA MET A 173 8.27 -4.60 -7.97
C MET A 173 6.82 -4.16 -7.74
N LEU A 174 5.94 -5.08 -7.31
CA LEU A 174 4.54 -4.80 -7.04
C LEU A 174 4.38 -3.78 -5.91
N ASN A 175 5.09 -3.92 -4.79
CA ASN A 175 4.96 -2.99 -3.68
C ASN A 175 5.52 -1.60 -4.00
N VAL A 176 6.65 -1.52 -4.72
CA VAL A 176 7.19 -0.25 -5.21
C VAL A 176 6.17 0.46 -6.09
N ILE A 177 5.63 -0.24 -7.08
CA ILE A 177 4.68 0.34 -8.03
C ILE A 177 3.35 0.69 -7.36
N MET A 178 2.85 -0.14 -6.43
CA MET A 178 1.68 0.17 -5.63
C MET A 178 1.87 1.41 -4.76
N GLY A 179 3.04 1.55 -4.12
CA GLY A 179 3.38 2.74 -3.34
C GLY A 179 3.38 4.00 -4.19
N PHE A 180 3.97 3.93 -5.39
CA PHE A 180 3.98 5.04 -6.33
C PHE A 180 2.58 5.37 -6.87
N CYS A 181 1.82 4.37 -7.34
CA CYS A 181 0.47 4.57 -7.86
C CYS A 181 -0.47 5.12 -6.79
N ALA A 182 -0.33 4.68 -5.53
CA ALA A 182 -1.13 5.17 -4.42
C ALA A 182 -0.89 6.65 -4.10
N LEU A 183 0.28 7.21 -4.44
CA LEU A 183 0.59 8.65 -4.27
C LEU A 183 -0.04 9.55 -5.34
N LEU A 184 -0.54 8.99 -6.45
CA LEU A 184 -1.17 9.81 -7.48
C LEU A 184 -2.40 10.51 -6.91
N PRO A 185 -2.58 11.83 -7.14
CA PRO A 185 -3.68 12.60 -6.58
C PRO A 185 -4.96 12.38 -7.41
N LEU A 186 -5.36 11.12 -7.58
CA LEU A 186 -6.54 10.71 -8.32
C LEU A 186 -7.71 10.40 -7.36
N PRO A 187 -8.97 10.47 -7.84
CA PRO A 187 -10.13 10.13 -7.02
C PRO A 187 -10.00 8.73 -6.39
N GLN A 188 -10.40 8.61 -5.13
CA GLN A 188 -10.41 7.35 -4.36
C GLN A 188 -9.03 6.72 -4.09
N LEU A 189 -7.93 7.35 -4.51
CA LEU A 189 -6.58 6.95 -4.12
C LEU A 189 -6.10 7.70 -2.88
N ASP A 190 -5.16 7.07 -2.17
CA ASP A 190 -4.59 7.57 -0.91
C ASP A 190 -3.87 8.92 -1.09
N GLY A 191 -3.27 9.17 -2.25
CA GLY A 191 -2.53 10.39 -2.57
C GLY A 191 -3.38 11.65 -2.48
N LEU A 192 -4.65 11.57 -2.89
CA LEU A 192 -5.58 12.70 -2.79
C LEU A 192 -5.89 13.05 -1.33
N ASN A 193 -6.08 12.03 -0.48
CA ASN A 193 -6.29 12.21 0.96
C ASN A 193 -5.07 12.85 1.64
N ILE A 194 -3.86 12.45 1.25
CA ILE A 194 -2.61 13.00 1.77
C ILE A 194 -2.46 14.47 1.34
N TYR A 195 -2.72 14.77 0.07
CA TYR A 195 -2.64 16.13 -0.47
C TYR A 195 -3.57 17.11 0.26
N PHE A 196 -4.83 16.71 0.50
CA PHE A 196 -5.78 17.54 1.24
C PHE A 196 -5.55 17.53 2.76
N GLY A 197 -4.92 16.49 3.31
CA GLY A 197 -4.51 16.46 4.72
C GLY A 197 -3.37 17.43 5.00
N SER A 198 -2.30 17.38 4.20
CA SER A 198 -1.19 18.34 4.25
C SER A 198 -0.37 18.27 2.97
N ARG A 199 -0.24 19.42 2.27
CA ARG A 199 0.56 19.53 1.04
C ARG A 199 2.04 19.24 1.29
N ILE A 200 2.56 19.66 2.45
CA ILE A 200 3.96 19.41 2.83
C ILE A 200 4.19 17.90 2.99
N MET A 201 3.30 17.22 3.72
CA MET A 201 3.36 15.77 3.90
C MET A 201 3.31 15.03 2.57
N TYR A 202 2.49 15.50 1.63
CA TYR A 202 2.39 14.93 0.29
C TYR A 202 3.71 15.00 -0.49
N TYR A 203 4.36 16.15 -0.54
CA TYR A 203 5.64 16.29 -1.25
C TYR A 203 6.75 15.48 -0.61
N ILE A 204 6.83 15.45 0.74
CA ILE A 204 7.79 14.60 1.45
C ILE A 204 7.53 13.13 1.10
N ALA A 205 6.26 12.70 1.07
CA ALA A 205 5.90 11.31 0.75
C ALA A 205 6.31 10.92 -0.68
N ILE A 206 6.11 11.80 -1.66
CA ILE A 206 6.59 11.59 -3.03
C ILE A 206 8.10 11.42 -3.06
N VAL A 207 8.84 12.36 -2.46
CA VAL A 207 10.31 12.34 -2.47
C VAL A 207 10.83 11.08 -1.78
N THR A 208 10.29 10.73 -0.61
CA THR A 208 10.67 9.52 0.12
C THR A 208 10.40 8.26 -0.70
N VAL A 209 9.21 8.10 -1.29
CA VAL A 209 8.86 6.91 -2.06
C VAL A 209 9.69 6.81 -3.33
N LEU A 210 9.91 7.92 -4.06
CA LEU A 210 10.74 7.93 -5.25
C LEU A 210 12.18 7.53 -4.94
N LEU A 211 12.80 8.17 -3.94
CA LEU A 211 14.17 7.85 -3.52
C LEU A 211 14.28 6.40 -3.05
N ALA A 212 13.37 5.93 -2.18
CA ALA A 212 13.35 4.56 -1.71
C ALA A 212 13.17 3.56 -2.87
N SER A 213 12.29 3.86 -3.82
CA SER A 213 12.04 3.01 -4.99
C SER A 213 13.28 2.88 -5.86
N VAL A 214 13.96 3.99 -6.18
CA VAL A 214 15.20 3.97 -6.96
C VAL A 214 16.27 3.14 -6.24
N LEU A 215 16.47 3.38 -4.94
CA LEU A 215 17.47 2.67 -4.15
C LEU A 215 17.19 1.16 -4.07
N LEU A 216 15.94 0.76 -3.82
CA LEU A 216 15.55 -0.65 -3.75
C LEU A 216 15.68 -1.36 -5.10
N LEU A 217 15.39 -0.67 -6.21
CA LEU A 217 15.53 -1.22 -7.56
C LEU A 217 16.99 -1.43 -7.98
N THR A 218 17.97 -0.73 -7.38
CA THR A 218 19.40 -0.99 -7.65
C THR A 218 19.86 -2.38 -7.20
N ARG A 219 19.14 -3.02 -6.25
CA ARG A 219 19.48 -4.32 -5.65
C ARG A 219 20.88 -4.39 -5.02
N THR A 220 21.48 -3.24 -4.71
CA THR A 220 22.79 -3.18 -4.05
C THR A 220 22.64 -3.24 -2.53
N LYS A 221 23.65 -3.80 -1.84
CA LYS A 221 23.67 -3.83 -0.36
C LYS A 221 23.56 -2.42 0.23
N TRP A 222 24.31 -1.48 -0.34
CA TRP A 222 24.29 -0.08 0.05
C TRP A 222 22.93 0.58 -0.20
N GLY A 223 22.31 0.30 -1.36
CA GLY A 223 20.97 0.79 -1.68
C GLY A 223 19.94 0.36 -0.63
N LEU A 224 20.00 -0.90 -0.18
CA LEU A 224 19.10 -1.42 0.84
C LEU A 224 19.31 -0.74 2.21
N ILE A 225 20.57 -0.62 2.66
CA ILE A 225 20.89 0.03 3.94
C ILE A 225 20.41 1.49 3.91
N ILE A 226 20.71 2.23 2.84
CA ILE A 226 20.32 3.64 2.70
C ILE A 226 18.79 3.76 2.64
N ALA A 227 18.09 2.86 1.95
CA ALA A 227 16.62 2.87 1.89
C ALA A 227 15.98 2.67 3.28
N ILE A 228 16.54 1.78 4.12
CA ILE A 228 16.09 1.58 5.50
C ILE A 228 16.31 2.86 6.33
N VAL A 229 17.50 3.47 6.22
CA VAL A 229 17.83 4.70 6.95
C VAL A 229 16.89 5.85 6.56
N ILE A 230 16.71 6.09 5.26
CA ILE A 230 15.81 7.13 4.75
C ILE A 230 14.37 6.85 5.18
N GLY A 231 13.90 5.61 5.07
CA GLY A 231 12.55 5.21 5.52
C GLY A 231 12.34 5.46 7.01
N SER A 232 13.36 5.19 7.83
CA SER A 232 13.31 5.40 9.28
C SER A 232 13.28 6.88 9.63
N ILE A 233 14.12 7.70 8.99
CA ILE A 233 14.15 9.16 9.17
C ILE A 233 12.81 9.78 8.74
N ALA A 234 12.28 9.39 7.58
CA ALA A 234 10.98 9.87 7.11
C ALA A 234 9.85 9.47 8.08
N GLY A 235 9.87 8.23 8.59
CA GLY A 235 8.94 7.77 9.61
C GLY A 235 8.97 8.63 10.88
N ILE A 236 10.16 8.97 11.38
CA ILE A 236 10.33 9.85 12.54
C ILE A 236 9.75 11.23 12.24
N ILE A 237 10.08 11.84 11.10
CA ILE A 237 9.57 13.15 10.69
C ILE A 237 8.03 13.13 10.64
N TYR A 238 7.42 12.09 10.06
CA TYR A 238 5.96 11.97 10.00
C TYR A 238 5.31 11.83 11.37
N ILE A 239 5.93 11.07 12.28
CA ILE A 239 5.43 10.94 13.65
C ILE A 239 5.53 12.30 14.36
N SER A 240 6.62 13.04 14.19
CA SER A 240 6.79 14.37 14.79
C SER A 240 5.74 15.36 14.30
N ILE A 241 5.50 15.43 12.98
CA ILE A 241 4.47 16.31 12.40
C ILE A 241 3.07 15.88 12.86
N GLY A 242 2.80 14.57 12.95
CA GLY A 242 1.50 14.05 13.38
C GLY A 242 1.25 14.13 14.89
N SER A 243 2.28 14.45 15.68
CA SER A 243 2.22 14.50 17.15
C SER A 243 1.86 15.88 17.71
N GLU A 244 1.60 16.88 16.87
CA GLU A 244 1.10 18.20 17.30
C GLU A 244 -0.37 18.14 17.79
N LYS A 245 -0.61 17.33 18.83
CA LYS A 245 -1.74 17.45 19.74
C LYS A 245 -1.28 18.09 21.04
#